data_AF-A0A5F1SCR8-F1
#
_entry.id   AF-A0A5F1SCR8-F1
#
_cell.length_a   1.000
_cell.length_b   1.000
_cell.length_c   1.000
_cell.angle_alpha   90.00
_cell.angle_beta   90.00
_cell.angle_gamma   90.00
#
_symmetry.space_group_name_H-M   'P 1'
#
loop_
_entity.id
_entity.type
_entity.pdbx_description
1 polymer ?
#
loop_
_entity_poly.entity_id
_entity_poly.type
_entity_poly.pdbx_seq_one_letter_code
_entity_poly.pdbx_strand_id
1 'polypeptide(L)'
;MRTFMTAKTGFDALMHQVCVGWGHCGSVQAGKYMHVTDFMPNSGTVTATQFAEWVLTAEGEPHSPLACRERWLSRLREAFIEHMGADRVDAQRMRWKSK
;
A
#
# COMPACT_ATOMS: atom_id res chain seq x y z
N MET A 1 -23.74 -15.37 6.26
CA MET A 1 -24.08 -13.99 6.68
C MET A 1 -22.77 -13.24 6.84
N ARG A 2 -22.37 -12.38 5.88
CA ARG A 2 -21.13 -11.58 6.02
C ARG A 2 -21.49 -10.30 6.77
N THR A 3 -20.96 -10.16 7.98
CA THR A 3 -21.03 -8.93 8.76
C THR A 3 -20.29 -7.83 7.99
N PHE A 4 -21.01 -6.81 7.52
CA PHE A 4 -20.40 -5.57 7.07
C PHE A 4 -19.91 -4.82 8.32
N MET A 5 -18.71 -5.16 8.79
CA MET A 5 -17.93 -4.23 9.60
C MET A 5 -17.66 -3.03 8.68
N THR A 6 -18.05 -1.83 9.08
CA THR A 6 -17.73 -0.59 8.36
C THR A 6 -16.20 -0.54 8.26
N ALA A 7 -15.65 -0.97 7.13
CA ALA A 7 -14.22 -0.93 6.91
C ALA A 7 -13.80 0.53 7.05
N LYS A 8 -12.81 0.82 7.89
CA LYS A 8 -12.19 2.14 7.89
C LYS A 8 -11.73 2.40 6.44
N THR A 9 -12.03 3.57 5.91
CA THR A 9 -11.76 3.92 4.51
C THR A 9 -10.64 4.95 4.40
N GLY A 10 -10.10 5.08 3.20
CA GLY A 10 -9.03 6.00 2.87
C GLY A 10 -7.64 5.51 3.26
N PHE A 11 -6.69 6.42 3.11
CA PHE A 11 -5.25 6.09 3.16
C PHE A 11 -4.79 5.61 4.54
N ASP A 12 -5.24 6.25 5.63
CA ASP A 12 -4.89 5.83 6.99
C ASP A 12 -5.28 4.37 7.26
N ALA A 13 -6.46 3.95 6.78
CA ALA A 13 -6.96 2.60 6.93
C ALA A 13 -6.20 1.58 6.07
N LEU A 14 -5.94 1.94 4.81
CA LEU A 14 -5.10 1.15 3.91
C LEU A 14 -3.73 0.88 4.54
N MET A 15 -3.08 1.94 5.03
CA MET A 15 -1.76 1.83 5.63
C MET A 15 -1.77 1.05 6.94
N HIS A 16 -2.82 1.17 7.76
CA HIS A 16 -2.97 0.32 8.95
C HIS A 16 -3.02 -1.16 8.56
N GLN A 17 -3.82 -1.53 7.55
CA GLN A 17 -3.88 -2.92 7.09
C GLN A 17 -2.53 -3.39 6.52
N VAL A 18 -1.91 -2.60 5.65
CA VAL A 18 -0.66 -2.97 4.96
C VAL A 18 0.51 -3.06 5.94
N CYS A 19 0.74 -2.03 6.76
CA CYS A 19 1.86 -1.99 7.69
C CYS A 19 1.59 -2.79 8.97
N VAL A 20 0.53 -2.47 9.73
CA VAL A 20 0.28 -3.14 11.02
C VAL A 20 -0.31 -4.53 10.83
N GLY A 21 -1.24 -4.69 9.88
CA GLY A 21 -1.92 -5.96 9.65
C GLY A 21 -1.05 -7.00 8.93
N TRP A 22 -0.27 -6.58 7.93
CA TRP A 22 0.50 -7.49 7.09
C TRP A 22 2.02 -7.37 7.25
N GLY A 23 2.50 -6.39 8.01
CA GLY A 23 3.94 -6.21 8.29
C GLY A 23 4.70 -5.44 7.21
N HIS A 24 4.03 -4.94 6.18
CA HIS A 24 4.68 -4.21 5.09
C HIS A 24 4.81 -2.71 5.40
N CYS A 25 5.69 -2.39 6.34
CA CYS A 25 5.91 -1.03 6.81
C CYS A 25 7.05 -0.32 6.06
N GLY A 26 7.85 -1.02 5.29
CA GLY A 26 9.12 -0.56 4.76
C GLY A 26 10.31 -1.20 5.48
N SER A 27 11.49 -1.03 4.90
CA SER A 27 12.73 -1.65 5.36
C SER A 27 13.91 -0.67 5.33
N VAL A 28 15.00 -1.01 6.02
CA VAL A 28 16.26 -0.28 5.87
C VAL A 28 17.03 -0.82 4.67
N GLN A 29 17.26 0.05 3.68
CA GLN A 29 18.00 -0.25 2.46
C GLN A 29 19.18 0.72 2.35
N ALA A 30 20.40 0.19 2.17
CA ALA A 30 21.63 0.98 2.08
C ALA A 30 21.79 2.04 3.20
N GLY A 31 21.39 1.69 4.43
CA GLY A 31 21.51 2.57 5.60
C GLY A 31 20.39 3.61 5.75
N LYS A 32 19.39 3.63 4.85
CA LYS A 32 18.22 4.52 4.93
C LYS A 32 16.94 3.71 5.07
N TYR A 33 16.05 4.14 5.96
CA TYR A 33 14.69 3.58 6.02
C TYR A 33 13.87 4.05 4.81
N MET A 34 13.27 3.11 4.10
CA MET A 34 12.44 3.33 2.92
C MET A 34 11.00 2.98 3.25
N HIS A 35 10.08 3.93 3.06
CA HIS A 35 8.64 3.75 3.28
C HIS A 35 7.89 3.94 1.95
N VAL A 36 6.71 3.32 1.79
CA VAL A 36 5.92 3.41 0.54
C VAL A 36 5.61 4.86 0.13
N THR A 37 5.43 5.77 1.10
CA THR A 37 5.15 7.19 0.82
C THR A 37 6.31 7.91 0.16
N ASP A 38 7.54 7.40 0.27
CA ASP A 38 8.72 8.00 -0.36
C ASP A 38 8.67 7.92 -1.89
N PHE A 39 7.84 7.02 -2.43
CA PHE A 39 7.67 6.80 -3.87
C PHE A 39 6.43 7.52 -4.44
N MET A 40 5.56 8.05 -3.59
CA MET A 40 4.29 8.64 -4.03
C MET A 40 4.50 10.05 -4.60
N PRO A 41 3.90 10.37 -5.76
CA PRO A 41 3.97 11.72 -6.30
C PRO A 41 3.17 12.71 -5.46
N ASN A 42 3.49 14.00 -5.59
CA ASN A 42 2.77 15.09 -4.93
C ASN A 42 1.42 15.43 -5.59
N SER A 43 1.25 15.08 -6.87
CA SER A 43 0.05 15.34 -7.65
C SER A 43 -0.10 14.29 -8.75
N GLY A 44 -1.27 14.27 -9.40
CA GLY A 44 -1.58 13.35 -10.49
C GLY A 44 -2.28 12.09 -10.02
N THR A 45 -2.37 11.09 -10.91
CA THR A 45 -3.08 9.84 -10.64
C THR A 45 -2.13 8.76 -10.13
N VAL A 46 -2.52 8.06 -9.06
CA VAL A 46 -1.88 6.83 -8.59
C VAL A 46 -2.81 5.65 -8.83
N THR A 47 -2.25 4.57 -9.36
CA THR A 47 -2.95 3.30 -9.56
C THR A 47 -2.67 2.31 -8.43
N ALA A 48 -3.60 1.37 -8.20
CA ALA A 48 -3.43 0.28 -7.26
C ALA A 48 -2.18 -0.56 -7.55
N THR A 49 -1.87 -0.77 -8.85
CA THR A 49 -0.67 -1.50 -9.29
C THR A 49 0.62 -0.78 -8.87
N GLN A 50 0.72 0.53 -9.13
CA GLN A 50 1.89 1.31 -8.74
C GLN A 50 2.08 1.32 -7.23
N PHE A 51 0.99 1.49 -6.46
CA PHE A 51 1.04 1.40 -5.01
C PHE A 51 1.60 0.05 -4.53
N ALA A 52 1.08 -1.06 -5.07
CA ALA A 52 1.54 -2.40 -4.68
C ALA A 52 3.03 -2.62 -5.00
N GLU A 53 3.49 -2.13 -6.16
CA GLU A 53 4.91 -2.18 -6.52
C GLU A 53 5.79 -1.36 -5.59
N TRP A 54 5.34 -0.16 -5.22
CA TRP A 54 6.06 0.69 -4.26
C TRP A 54 6.13 0.07 -2.86
N VAL A 55 5.07 -0.59 -2.39
CA VAL A 55 5.11 -1.31 -1.10
C VAL A 55 6.20 -2.36 -1.13
N LEU A 56 6.19 -3.26 -2.13
CA LEU A 56 7.20 -4.31 -2.21
C LEU A 56 8.62 -3.77 -2.48
N THR A 57 8.73 -2.63 -3.16
CA THR A 57 10.00 -1.93 -3.33
C THR A 57 10.51 -1.38 -2.00
N ALA A 58 9.65 -0.78 -1.17
CA ALA A 58 9.99 -0.28 0.16
C ALA A 58 10.41 -1.41 1.11
N GLU A 59 9.85 -2.60 0.97
CA GLU A 59 10.19 -3.80 1.74
C GLU A 59 11.57 -4.38 1.42
N GLY A 60 12.17 -3.99 0.29
CA GLY A 60 13.52 -4.43 -0.06
C GLY A 60 13.57 -5.95 -0.29
N GLU A 61 12.52 -6.53 -0.89
CA GLU A 61 12.45 -7.96 -1.22
C GLU A 61 12.77 -8.25 -2.71
N PRO A 62 14.01 -8.08 -3.21
CA PRO A 62 14.35 -8.44 -4.58
C PRO A 62 14.46 -9.96 -4.79
N HIS A 63 14.45 -10.75 -3.71
CA HIS A 63 14.68 -12.20 -3.75
C HIS A 63 13.46 -13.06 -3.37
N SER A 64 12.31 -12.43 -3.12
CA SER A 64 11.08 -13.18 -2.87
C SER A 64 10.72 -14.03 -4.09
N PRO A 65 10.33 -15.32 -3.92
CA PRO A 65 9.90 -16.15 -5.04
C PRO A 65 8.78 -15.48 -5.84
N LEU A 66 8.80 -15.60 -7.17
CA LEU A 66 7.84 -14.92 -8.07
C LEU A 66 6.38 -15.15 -7.65
N ALA A 67 6.00 -16.39 -7.33
CA ALA A 67 4.65 -16.69 -6.87
C ALA A 67 4.27 -15.99 -5.54
N CYS A 68 5.24 -15.80 -4.64
CA CYS A 68 5.04 -15.03 -3.41
C CYS A 68 4.81 -13.55 -3.72
N ARG A 69 5.65 -12.99 -4.61
CA ARG A 69 5.56 -11.61 -5.08
C ARG A 69 4.21 -11.34 -5.77
N GLU A 70 3.79 -12.21 -6.69
CA GLU A 70 2.51 -12.07 -7.40
C GLU A 70 1.32 -12.13 -6.45
N ARG A 71 1.34 -13.04 -5.47
CA ARG A 71 0.30 -13.12 -4.44
C ARG A 71 0.18 -11.81 -3.65
N TRP A 72 1.32 -11.22 -3.27
CA TRP A 72 1.32 -9.95 -2.55
C TRP A 72 0.87 -8.78 -3.40
N LEU A 73 1.33 -8.69 -4.66
CA LEU A 73 0.84 -7.68 -5.59
C LEU A 73 -0.68 -7.73 -5.75
N SER A 74 -1.26 -8.93 -5.88
CA SER A 74 -2.72 -9.09 -5.96
C SER A 74 -3.41 -8.61 -4.68
N ARG A 75 -2.95 -9.05 -3.50
CA ARG A 75 -3.53 -8.64 -2.21
C ARG A 75 -3.43 -7.13 -1.94
N LEU A 76 -2.30 -6.51 -2.27
CA LEU A 76 -2.09 -5.08 -2.08
C LEU A 76 -2.98 -4.26 -3.02
N ARG A 77 -3.19 -4.72 -4.26
CA ARG A 77 -4.12 -4.09 -5.20
C ARG A 77 -5.56 -4.16 -4.70
N GLU A 78 -5.99 -5.33 -4.22
CA GLU A 78 -7.33 -5.52 -3.66
C GLU A 78 -7.57 -4.61 -2.44
N ALA A 79 -6.62 -4.56 -1.50
CA ALA A 79 -6.72 -3.67 -0.35
C ALA A 79 -6.76 -2.20 -0.76
N PHE A 80 -5.96 -1.79 -1.75
CA PHE A 80 -6.02 -0.43 -2.26
C PHE A 80 -7.43 -0.11 -2.77
N ILE A 81 -8.01 -0.97 -3.61
CA ILE A 81 -9.35 -0.76 -4.16
C ILE A 81 -10.40 -0.74 -3.04
N GLU A 82 -10.31 -1.66 -2.09
CA GLU A 82 -11.23 -1.76 -0.95
C GLU A 82 -11.22 -0.49 -0.09
N HIS A 83 -10.04 0.01 0.30
CA HIS A 83 -9.95 1.16 1.18
C HIS A 83 -10.03 2.51 0.47
N MET A 84 -9.50 2.61 -0.76
CA MET A 84 -9.49 3.86 -1.53
C MET A 84 -10.76 4.04 -2.38
N GLY A 85 -11.53 2.97 -2.59
CA GLY A 85 -12.80 2.95 -3.31
C GLY A 85 -12.66 2.93 -4.83
N ALA A 86 -11.45 2.84 -5.38
CA ALA A 86 -11.17 2.80 -6.81
C ALA A 86 -9.78 2.22 -7.09
N ASP A 87 -9.55 1.74 -8.31
CA ASP A 87 -8.25 1.28 -8.80
C ASP A 87 -7.28 2.43 -9.15
N ARG A 88 -7.83 3.65 -9.26
CA ARG A 88 -7.10 4.89 -9.54
C ARG A 88 -7.60 6.00 -8.64
N VAL A 89 -6.71 6.71 -7.96
CA VAL A 89 -7.05 7.89 -7.16
C VAL A 89 -6.11 9.06 -7.43
N ASP A 90 -6.56 10.27 -7.10
CA ASP A 90 -5.66 11.42 -7.03
C ASP A 90 -4.63 11.23 -5.90
N ALA A 91 -3.37 11.54 -6.17
CA ALA A 91 -2.27 11.41 -5.22
C ALA A 91 -2.49 12.18 -3.92
N GLN A 92 -3.25 13.28 -3.95
CA GLN A 92 -3.62 14.05 -2.75
C GLN A 92 -4.47 13.23 -1.76
N ARG A 93 -5.19 12.21 -2.23
CA ARG A 93 -5.95 11.29 -1.37
C ARG A 93 -5.06 10.29 -0.63
N MET A 94 -3.79 10.14 -1.03
CA MET A 94 -2.82 9.21 -0.44
C MET A 94 -1.93 9.91 0.59
N ARG A 95 -2.56 10.55 1.57
CA ARG A 95 -1.87 11.31 2.63
C ARG A 95 -2.47 10.97 3.98
N TRP A 96 -1.62 10.95 5.00
CA TRP A 96 -2.04 10.79 6.38
C TRP A 96 -2.99 11.92 6.75
N LYS A 97 -4.19 11.59 7.22
CA LYS A 97 -5.16 12.59 7.68
C LYS A 97 -5.10 12.81 9.18
N SER A 98 -4.67 11.80 9.92
CA SER A 98 -4.44 11.87 11.35
C SER A 98 -3.04 12.42 11.60
N LYS A 99 -2.95 13.58 12.26
CA LYS A 99 -1.73 14.09 12.89
C LYS A 99 -1.84 13.92 14.40
#